data_AF-A0A7I8CZC5-F1
#
_entry.id   AF-A0A7I8CZC5-F1
#
_cell.length_a   1.000
_cell.length_b   1.000
_cell.length_c   1.000
_cell.angle_alpha   90.00
_cell.angle_beta   90.00
_cell.angle_gamma   90.00
#
_symmetry.space_group_name_H-M   'P 1'
#
loop_
_entity.id
_entity.type
_entity.pdbx_description
1 polymer ?
#
loop_
_entity_poly.entity_id
_entity_poly.type
_entity_poly.pdbx_seq_one_letter_code
_entity_poly.pdbx_strand_id
1 'polypeptide(L)' 'MPESIFIDYRRQTESGVAGRIYDSLSRDLPGISIFMDVDKLKPGDDFEQGLEKSLASCKVLLAVVGPE' A
#
# COMPACT_ATOMS: atom_id res chain seq x y z
N MET A 1 -18.80 -3.62 -0.92
CA MET A 1 -17.33 -3.81 -0.87
C MET A 1 -16.83 -2.89 0.23
N PRO A 2 -16.09 -3.38 1.25
CA PRO A 2 -15.51 -2.47 2.24
C PRO A 2 -14.60 -1.47 1.53
N GLU A 3 -14.64 -0.22 1.98
CA GLU A 3 -13.73 0.80 1.46
C GLU A 3 -12.30 0.44 1.81
N SER A 4 -11.39 0.56 0.84
CA SER A 4 -10.04 0.05 0.95
C SER A 4 -9.02 1.03 0.40
N ILE A 5 -7.92 1.16 1.12
CA ILE A 5 -6.80 2.05 0.81
C ILE A 5 -5.57 1.19 0.56
N PHE A 6 -4.96 1.38 -0.60
CA PHE A 6 -3.67 0.80 -0.94
C PHE A 6 -2.58 1.85 -0.79
N ILE A 7 -1.57 1.57 0.05
CA ILE A 7 -0.39 2.44 0.19
C ILE A 7 0.74 1.86 -0.67
N ASP A 8 1.07 2.60 -1.72
CA ASP A 8 2.18 2.31 -2.63
C ASP A 8 3.40 3.15 -2.25
N TYR A 9 4.57 2.52 -2.18
CA TYR A 9 5.81 3.17 -1.74
C TYR A 9 7.05 2.38 -2.18
N ARG A 10 8.22 3.04 -2.30
CA ARG A 10 9.46 2.28 -2.56
C ARG A 10 10.00 1.72 -1.26
N ARG A 11 10.17 0.39 -1.24
CA ARG A 11 10.64 -0.34 -0.06
C ARG A 11 12.00 0.14 0.47
N GLN A 12 12.90 0.50 -0.44
CA GLN A 12 14.29 0.82 -0.10
C GLN A 12 14.42 2.14 0.64
N THR A 13 13.53 3.10 0.40
CA THR A 13 13.68 4.49 0.83
C THR A 13 12.53 4.96 1.73
N GLU A 14 11.29 4.50 1.53
CA GLU A 14 10.11 5.04 2.26
C GLU A 14 9.42 4.07 3.24
N SER A 15 9.95 2.87 3.47
CA SER A 15 9.30 1.86 4.34
C SER A 15 8.92 2.36 5.74
N GLY A 16 9.80 3.10 6.40
CA GLY A 16 9.52 3.67 7.72
C GLY A 16 8.42 4.75 7.71
N VAL A 17 8.29 5.50 6.61
CA VAL A 17 7.25 6.53 6.47
C VAL A 17 5.91 5.86 6.14
N ALA A 18 5.90 4.92 5.20
CA ALA A 18 4.71 4.16 4.83
C ALA A 18 4.09 3.42 6.04
N GLY A 19 4.92 2.80 6.88
CA GLY A 19 4.46 2.17 8.12
C GLY A 19 3.77 3.16 9.09
N ARG A 20 4.32 4.36 9.27
CA ARG A 20 3.67 5.38 10.12
C ARG A 20 2.35 5.90 9.54
N ILE A 21 2.27 6.03 8.22
CA ILE A 21 1.01 6.39 7.53
C ILE A 21 -0.02 5.29 7.76
N TYR A 22 0.37 4.02 7.60
CA TYR A 22 -0.49 2.87 7.88
C TYR A 22 -1.02 2.89 9.31
N ASP A 23 -0.15 3.08 10.30
CA ASP A 23 -0.54 3.12 11.71
C ASP A 23 -1.52 4.27 12.02
N SER A 24 -1.32 5.41 11.36
CA SER A 24 -2.17 6.59 11.55
C SER A 24 -3.55 6.38 10.91
N LEU A 25 -3.58 5.94 9.64
CA LEU A 25 -4.83 5.66 8.94
C LEU A 25 -5.63 4.55 9.61
N SER A 26 -4.97 3.49 10.09
CA SER A 26 -5.65 2.37 10.77
C SER A 26 -6.28 2.79 12.10
N ARG A 27 -5.67 3.78 12.78
CA ARG A 27 -6.20 4.36 14.02
C ARG A 27 -7.38 5.29 13.75
N ASP A 28 -7.27 6.14 12.74
CA ASP A 28 -8.22 7.23 12.49
C ASP A 28 -9.40 6.80 11.62
N LEU A 29 -9.26 5.73 10.83
CA LEU A 29 -10.27 5.19 9.93
C LEU A 29 -10.64 3.73 10.27
N PRO A 30 -11.22 3.48 11.46
CA PRO A 30 -11.63 2.14 11.84
C PRO A 30 -12.69 1.59 10.87
N GLY A 31 -12.48 0.36 10.39
CA GLY A 31 -13.38 -0.31 9.44
C GLY A 31 -13.01 -0.14 7.96
N ILE A 32 -12.02 0.71 7.66
CA ILE A 32 -11.39 0.78 6.33
C ILE A 32 -10.29 -0.27 6.23
N SER A 33 -10.30 -1.05 5.16
CA SER A 33 -9.25 -2.04 4.92
C SER A 33 -8.02 -1.36 4.32
N ILE A 34 -6.93 -1.26 5.09
CA ILE A 34 -5.69 -0.64 4.63
C ILE A 34 -4.67 -1.74 4.39
N PHE A 35 -4.00 -1.70 3.25
CA PHE A 35 -2.96 -2.65 2.89
C PHE A 35 -1.81 -1.96 2.15
N MET A 36 -0.64 -2.58 2.18
CA MET A 36 0.60 -2.05 1.63
C MET A 36 1.31 -3.11 0.81
N ASP A 37 2.14 -2.71 -0.16
CA ASP A 37 2.70 -3.59 -1.20
C ASP A 37 3.81 -4.57 -0.72
N VAL A 38 3.89 -4.86 0.58
CA VAL A 38 5.12 -5.40 1.19
C VAL A 38 5.14 -6.92 1.38
N ASP A 39 4.03 -7.63 1.20
CA ASP A 39 3.98 -9.06 1.57
C ASP A 39 3.60 -10.03 0.44
N LYS A 40 3.32 -9.54 -0.79
CA LYS A 40 2.76 -10.42 -1.84
C LYS A 40 3.63 -10.65 -3.06
N LEU A 41 4.71 -9.91 -3.23
CA LEU A 41 5.61 -10.07 -4.38
C LEU A 41 6.89 -10.77 -3.94
N LYS A 42 6.95 -12.07 -4.22
CA LYS A 42 8.14 -12.90 -4.05
C LYS A 42 9.14 -12.60 -5.17
N PRO A 43 10.43 -12.91 -4.97
CA PRO A 43 11.38 -12.92 -6.07
C PRO A 43 10.87 -13.81 -7.21
N GLY A 44 10.70 -13.22 -8.40
CA GLY A 44 10.14 -13.91 -9.58
C GLY A 44 8.63 -13.73 -9.80
N ASP A 45 7.91 -13.08 -8.88
CA ASP A 45 6.54 -12.65 -9.14
C ASP A 45 6.54 -11.45 -10.10
N ASP A 46 5.52 -11.42 -10.95
CA ASP A 46 5.28 -10.31 -11.87
C ASP A 46 4.74 -9.10 -11.08
N PHE A 47 5.62 -8.12 -10.89
CA PHE A 47 5.31 -6.87 -10.19
C PHE A 47 4.10 -6.15 -10.81
N GLU A 48 3.99 -6.13 -12.14
CA GLU A 48 2.90 -5.44 -12.84
C GLU A 48 1.57 -6.12 -12.52
N GLN A 49 1.52 -7.45 -12.55
CA GLN A 49 0.30 -8.20 -12.18
C GLN A 49 -0.08 -8.05 -10.69
N GLY A 50 0.92 -7.96 -9.81
CA GLY A 50 0.68 -7.69 -8.39
C GLY A 50 0.05 -6.31 -8.17
N LEU A 51 0.63 -5.30 -8.80
CA LEU A 51 0.14 -3.93 -8.76
C LEU A 51 -1.26 -3.80 -9.34
N GLU A 52 -1.53 -4.39 -10.51
CA GLU A 52 -2.88 -4.37 -11.12
C GLU A 52 -3.94 -4.97 -10.20
N LYS A 53 -3.63 -6.07 -9.52
CA LYS A 53 -4.56 -6.69 -8.55
C LYS A 53 -4.81 -5.79 -7.35
N SER A 54 -3.76 -5.16 -6.82
CA SER A 54 -3.88 -4.21 -5.71
C SER A 54 -4.74 -3.02 -6.11
N LEU A 55 -4.49 -2.43 -7.28
CA LEU A 55 -5.26 -1.32 -7.86
C LEU A 55 -6.73 -1.69 -8.04
N ALA A 56 -7.03 -2.86 -8.62
CA ALA A 56 -8.40 -3.32 -8.83
C ALA A 56 -9.18 -3.56 -7.53
N SER A 57 -8.48 -3.80 -6.42
CA SER A 57 -9.08 -4.11 -5.12
C SER A 57 -9.23 -2.89 -4.19
N CYS A 58 -8.59 -1.76 -4.52
CA CYS A 58 -8.64 -0.54 -3.73
C CYS A 58 -9.69 0.46 -4.25
N LYS A 59 -10.20 1.31 -3.36
CA LYS A 59 -10.96 2.52 -3.73
C LYS A 59 -10.09 3.75 -3.80
N VAL A 60 -9.03 3.78 -3.00
CA VAL A 60 -8.05 4.86 -2.94
C VAL A 60 -6.66 4.25 -3.01
N LEU A 61 -5.81 4.83 -3.86
CA LEU A 61 -4.36 4.62 -3.83
C LEU A 61 -3.70 5.84 -3.20
N LEU A 62 -2.78 5.59 -2.27
CA LEU A 62 -1.91 6.58 -1.67
C LEU A 62 -0.46 6.29 -2.07
N ALA A 63 0.08 7.08 -3.00
CA ALA A 63 1.48 7.00 -3.39
C ALA A 63 2.35 7.81 -2.43
N VAL A 64 3.35 7.16 -1.83
CA VAL A 64 4.38 7.81 -1.01
C VAL A 64 5.62 8.01 -1.87
N VAL A 65 5.84 9.25 -2.29
CA VAL A 65 6.95 9.62 -3.17
C VAL A 65 8.00 10.35 -2.37
N GLY A 66 9.18 9.74 -2.24
CA GLY A 66 10.36 10.38 -1.67
C GLY A 66 10.95 11.45 -2.60
N PRO A 67 11.89 12.26 -2.11
CA PRO A 67 12.54 13.31 -2.91
C PRO A 67 13.55 12.79 -3.95
N GLU A 68 13.79 11.47 -4.02
CA GLU A 68 14.76 10.81 -4.92
C GLU A 68 14.14 10.25 -6.21
#